data_AF-A0A640VNU9-F1
#
_entry.id   AF-A0A640VNU9-F1
#
_cell.length_a   1.000
_cell.length_b   1.000
_cell.length_c   1.000
_cell.angle_alpha   90.00
_cell.angle_beta   90.00
_cell.angle_gamma   90.00
#
_symmetry.space_group_name_H-M   'P 1'
#
loop_
_entity.id
_entity.type
_entity.pdbx_description
1 polymer ?
#
loop_
_entity_poly.entity_id
_entity_poly.type
_entity_poly.pdbx_seq_one_letter_code
_entity_poly.pdbx_strand_id
1 'polypeptide(L)'
;MPGKLKVKLEIDRSVTHSNKAVIIPLAQRDMVHWFLQGVDQHYERYAIGALQQLSREIAFFTVDQLAEPEKAEAIQEKLAKILEKKFVHIGGMLSDYKRLNFLEPVMEAAKSLPKLELPSLADAFVRLTSLRRRMSTDIETVGEPIDVAVVSKIDRFVWVRKRGYDDFN
;
A
#
# COMPACT_ATOMS: atom_id res chain seq x y z
N MET A 1 21.26 -35.53 0.85
CA MET A 1 21.66 -34.20 1.36
C MET A 1 20.43 -33.50 1.90
N PRO A 2 20.38 -33.08 3.17
CA PRO A 2 19.21 -32.40 3.71
C PRO A 2 19.09 -31.01 3.07
N GLY A 3 17.91 -30.70 2.54
CA GLY A 3 17.64 -29.43 1.86
C GLY A 3 17.82 -28.26 2.82
N LYS A 4 18.73 -27.33 2.49
CA LYS A 4 18.84 -26.06 3.22
C LYS A 4 17.59 -25.23 2.94
N LEU A 5 16.84 -24.91 4.01
CA LEU A 5 15.79 -23.89 3.98
C LEU A 5 16.40 -22.58 3.46
N LYS A 6 15.94 -22.12 2.28
CA LYS A 6 16.27 -20.80 1.77
C LYS A 6 15.38 -19.79 2.49
N VAL A 7 15.90 -19.16 3.51
CA VAL A 7 15.25 -18.02 4.17
C VAL A 7 15.68 -16.75 3.46
N LYS A 8 14.71 -15.94 3.03
CA LYS A 8 14.95 -14.58 2.54
C LYS A 8 14.23 -13.63 3.49
N LEU A 9 14.99 -12.73 4.09
CA LEU A 9 14.42 -11.67 4.92
C LEU A 9 13.84 -10.61 3.98
N GLU A 10 12.50 -10.57 3.84
CA GLU A 10 11.84 -9.61 2.96
C GLU A 10 11.54 -8.27 3.66
N ILE A 11 11.19 -8.32 4.94
CA ILE A 11 10.72 -7.15 5.70
C ILE A 11 11.33 -7.21 7.11
N ASP A 12 12.10 -6.18 7.46
CA ASP A 12 12.53 -5.92 8.83
C ASP A 12 11.79 -4.70 9.38
N ARG A 13 11.02 -4.91 10.45
CA ARG A 13 10.20 -3.90 11.12
C ARG A 13 10.23 -4.17 12.61
N SER A 14 10.51 -3.12 13.38
CA SER A 14 10.54 -3.17 14.84
C SER A 14 9.52 -2.23 15.44
N VAL A 15 8.87 -2.70 16.51
CA VAL A 15 8.07 -1.85 17.39
C VAL A 15 9.02 -1.28 18.45
N THR A 16 9.12 0.04 18.51
CA THR A 16 10.02 0.77 19.41
C THR A 16 9.24 1.85 20.17
N HIS A 17 9.90 2.59 21.07
CA HIS A 17 9.27 3.73 21.75
C HIS A 17 8.81 4.83 20.78
N SER A 18 9.51 5.02 19.66
CA SER A 18 9.14 5.98 18.59
C SER A 18 8.20 5.37 17.55
N ASN A 19 8.21 4.05 17.37
CA ASN A 19 7.36 3.32 16.43
C ASN A 19 6.45 2.32 17.15
N LYS A 20 5.37 2.82 17.76
CA LYS A 20 4.55 2.06 18.71
C LYS A 20 3.64 0.99 18.11
N ALA A 21 3.38 1.03 16.80
CA ALA A 21 2.58 0.03 16.12
C ALA A 21 3.03 -0.12 14.67
N VAL A 22 2.84 -1.31 14.12
CA VAL A 22 3.16 -1.68 12.75
C VAL A 22 2.11 -2.67 12.25
N ILE A 23 1.59 -2.45 11.04
CA ILE A 23 0.72 -3.39 10.33
C ILE A 23 1.51 -3.98 9.17
N ILE A 24 1.70 -5.31 9.15
CA ILE A 24 2.44 -6.01 8.09
C ILE A 24 1.53 -7.05 7.46
N PRO A 25 1.00 -6.80 6.25
CA PRO A 25 0.34 -7.84 5.48
C PRO A 25 1.39 -8.82 4.93
N LEU A 26 1.34 -10.08 5.35
CA LEU A 26 2.26 -11.12 4.87
C LEU A 26 1.77 -11.79 3.57
N ALA A 27 0.47 -12.04 3.48
CA ALA A 27 -0.20 -12.55 2.29
C ALA A 27 -1.02 -11.46 1.59
N GLN A 28 -1.34 -11.66 0.30
CA GLN A 28 -2.27 -10.87 -0.52
C GLN A 28 -2.34 -9.38 -0.12
N ARG A 29 -1.25 -8.65 -0.39
CA ARG A 29 -0.96 -7.33 0.18
C ARG A 29 -1.79 -6.18 -0.40
N ASP A 30 -2.36 -6.37 -1.58
CA ASP A 30 -2.95 -5.29 -2.39
C ASP A 30 -4.06 -4.54 -1.64
N MET A 31 -4.89 -5.26 -0.88
CA MET A 31 -6.06 -4.69 -0.24
C MET A 31 -5.76 -3.94 1.04
N VAL A 32 -4.88 -4.52 1.85
CA VAL A 32 -4.36 -3.84 3.03
C VAL A 32 -3.58 -2.62 2.60
N HIS A 33 -2.77 -2.71 1.54
CA HIS A 33 -2.01 -1.59 1.02
C HIS A 33 -2.92 -0.47 0.50
N TRP A 34 -3.93 -0.81 -0.30
CA TRP A 34 -4.91 0.15 -0.77
C TRP A 34 -5.61 0.85 0.40
N PHE A 35 -6.13 0.08 1.37
CA PHE A 35 -6.80 0.67 2.53
C PHE A 35 -5.88 1.63 3.29
N LEU A 36 -4.63 1.21 3.54
CA LEU A 36 -3.66 2.04 4.26
C LEU A 36 -3.20 3.28 3.48
N GLN A 37 -3.20 3.23 2.15
CA GLN A 37 -2.75 4.34 1.30
C GLN A 37 -3.88 5.23 0.76
N GLY A 38 -5.14 4.78 0.87
CA GLY A 38 -6.32 5.47 0.36
C GLY A 38 -6.56 5.34 -1.16
N VAL A 39 -5.61 4.78 -1.93
CA VAL A 39 -5.71 4.67 -3.39
C VAL A 39 -5.19 3.33 -3.91
N ASP A 40 -5.83 2.80 -4.95
CA ASP A 40 -5.35 1.59 -5.63
C ASP A 40 -4.06 1.92 -6.40
N GLN A 41 -3.02 1.12 -6.19
CA GLN A 41 -1.69 1.40 -6.73
C GLN A 41 -1.64 1.33 -8.27
N HIS A 42 -2.48 0.50 -8.90
CA HIS A 42 -2.55 0.43 -10.36
C HIS A 42 -3.23 1.67 -10.92
N TYR A 43 -4.34 2.08 -10.31
CA TYR A 43 -5.02 3.31 -10.68
C TYR A 43 -4.12 4.54 -10.52
N GLU A 44 -3.41 4.64 -9.39
CA GLU A 44 -2.47 5.74 -9.13
C GLU A 44 -1.37 5.81 -10.21
N ARG A 45 -0.72 4.68 -10.51
CA ARG A 45 0.31 4.62 -11.57
C ARG A 45 -0.25 5.03 -12.92
N TYR A 46 -1.46 4.57 -13.26
CA TYR A 46 -2.11 4.93 -14.51
C TYR A 46 -2.41 6.44 -14.58
N ALA A 47 -3.01 7.00 -13.52
CA ALA A 47 -3.33 8.43 -13.44
C ALA A 47 -2.08 9.32 -13.56
N ILE A 48 -1.00 8.97 -12.85
CA ILE A 48 0.28 9.68 -12.96
C ILE A 48 0.86 9.57 -14.37
N GLY A 49 0.82 8.37 -14.97
CA GLY A 49 1.28 8.15 -16.34
C GLY A 49 0.50 8.96 -17.38
N ALA A 50 -0.83 9.03 -17.24
CA ALA A 50 -1.70 9.83 -18.10
C ALA A 50 -1.37 11.33 -17.98
N LEU A 51 -1.18 11.85 -16.77
CA LEU A 51 -0.76 13.24 -16.54
C LEU A 51 0.62 13.54 -17.14
N GLN A 52 1.57 12.60 -17.04
CA GLN A 52 2.88 12.69 -17.66
C GLN A 52 2.80 12.73 -19.18
N GLN A 53 1.94 11.91 -19.77
CA GLN A 53 1.72 11.89 -21.20
C GLN A 53 1.11 13.21 -21.69
N LEU A 54 0.02 13.66 -21.07
CA LEU A 54 -0.64 14.93 -21.40
C LEU A 54 0.34 16.11 -21.33
N SER A 55 1.19 16.14 -20.30
CA SER A 55 2.16 17.23 -20.13
C SER A 55 3.25 17.23 -21.21
N ARG A 56 3.67 16.05 -21.69
CA ARG A 56 4.60 15.94 -22.83
C ARG A 56 3.94 16.38 -24.13
N GLU A 57 2.67 16.00 -24.35
CA GLU A 57 1.91 16.42 -25.52
C GLU A 57 1.74 17.95 -25.54
N ILE A 58 1.35 18.56 -24.42
CA ILE A 58 1.25 20.02 -24.29
C ILE A 58 2.60 20.69 -24.58
N ALA A 59 3.70 20.17 -24.01
CA ALA A 59 5.03 20.73 -24.23
C ALA A 59 5.46 20.63 -25.70
N PHE A 60 5.19 19.50 -26.36
CA PHE A 60 5.47 19.31 -27.77
C PHE A 60 4.69 20.31 -28.63
N PHE A 61 3.36 20.41 -28.45
CA PHE A 61 2.53 21.38 -29.19
C PHE A 61 2.95 22.84 -28.93
N THR A 62 3.36 23.16 -27.71
CA THR A 62 3.84 24.51 -27.37
C THR A 62 5.10 24.86 -28.15
N VAL A 63 6.05 23.93 -28.25
CA VAL A 63 7.29 24.14 -29.04
C VAL A 63 6.97 24.22 -30.52
N ASP A 64 6.18 23.29 -31.03
CA ASP A 64 5.82 23.22 -32.46
C ASP A 64 5.13 24.50 -32.96
N GLN A 65 4.22 25.08 -32.16
CA GLN A 65 3.47 26.27 -32.58
C GLN A 65 4.15 27.62 -32.28
N LEU A 66 4.99 27.70 -31.24
CA LEU A 66 5.49 28.99 -30.73
C LEU A 66 7.00 29.17 -30.85
N ALA A 67 7.78 28.11 -31.08
CA ALA A 67 9.23 28.22 -31.17
C ALA A 67 9.70 28.53 -32.60
N GLU A 68 10.70 29.40 -32.71
CA GLU A 68 11.50 29.51 -33.93
C GLU A 68 12.21 28.16 -34.19
N PRO A 69 12.29 27.67 -35.45
CA PRO A 69 12.84 26.36 -35.77
C PRO A 69 14.26 26.14 -35.22
N GLU A 70 15.08 27.18 -35.22
CA GLU A 70 16.47 27.16 -34.73
C GLU A 70 16.57 26.99 -33.21
N LYS A 71 15.51 27.32 -32.46
CA LYS A 71 15.47 27.25 -30.99
C LYS A 71 14.59 26.12 -30.47
N ALA A 72 13.83 25.47 -31.34
CA ALA A 72 12.85 24.46 -30.97
C ALA A 72 13.45 23.32 -30.13
N GLU A 73 14.58 22.76 -30.56
CA GLU A 73 15.26 21.66 -29.86
C GLU A 73 15.75 22.07 -28.45
N ALA A 74 16.36 23.26 -28.34
CA ALA A 74 16.83 23.78 -27.06
C ALA A 74 15.67 24.08 -26.08
N ILE A 75 14.55 24.59 -26.58
CA ILE A 75 13.34 24.84 -25.77
C ILE A 75 12.73 23.51 -25.33
N GLN A 76 12.66 22.52 -26.22
CA GLN A 76 12.12 21.20 -25.92
C GLN A 76 12.91 20.49 -24.81
N GLU A 77 14.25 20.51 -24.89
CA GLU A 77 15.11 19.94 -23.86
C GLU A 77 14.91 20.63 -22.49
N LYS A 78 14.84 21.96 -22.49
CA LYS A 78 14.61 22.75 -21.27
C LYS A 78 13.24 22.46 -20.65
N LEU A 79 12.19 22.36 -21.47
CA LEU A 79 10.85 22.01 -21.01
C LEU A 79 10.80 20.59 -20.44
N ALA A 80 11.44 19.62 -21.09
CA ALA A 80 11.52 18.25 -20.60
C ALA A 80 12.13 18.20 -19.18
N LYS A 81 13.25 18.90 -18.96
CA LYS A 81 13.89 18.99 -17.64
C LYS A 81 12.99 19.65 -16.58
N ILE A 82 12.26 20.70 -16.96
CA ILE A 82 11.31 21.37 -16.06
C ILE A 82 10.17 20.41 -15.68
N LEU A 83 9.58 19.72 -16.66
CA LEU A 83 8.50 18.76 -16.44
C LEU A 83 8.94 17.63 -15.53
N GLU A 84 10.10 17.02 -15.78
CA GLU A 84 10.66 15.96 -14.94
C GLU A 84 10.77 16.40 -13.48
N LYS A 85 11.38 17.56 -13.23
CA LYS A 85 11.51 18.11 -11.88
C LYS A 85 10.15 18.37 -11.22
N LYS A 86 9.16 18.87 -11.99
CA LYS A 86 7.81 19.11 -11.48
C LYS A 86 7.08 17.80 -11.16
N PHE A 87 7.26 16.75 -11.95
CA PHE A 87 6.67 15.44 -11.67
C PHE A 87 7.24 14.79 -10.41
N VAL A 88 8.55 14.88 -10.18
CA VAL A 88 9.17 14.42 -8.93
C VAL A 88 8.56 15.16 -7.73
N HIS A 89 8.40 16.49 -7.84
CA HIS A 89 7.80 17.29 -6.79
C HIS A 89 6.33 16.92 -6.51
N ILE A 90 5.52 16.77 -7.56
CA ILE A 90 4.11 16.34 -7.45
C ILE A 90 4.01 14.95 -6.82
N GLY A 91 4.86 14.01 -7.25
CA GLY A 91 4.93 12.67 -6.65
C GLY A 91 5.21 12.71 -5.15
N GLY A 92 6.11 13.61 -4.71
CA GLY A 92 6.37 13.88 -3.29
C GLY A 92 5.13 14.39 -2.56
N MET A 93 4.46 15.41 -3.09
CA MET A 93 3.24 15.98 -2.49
C MET A 93 2.11 14.94 -2.36
N LEU A 94 1.91 14.12 -3.39
CA LEU A 94 0.91 13.05 -3.36
C LEU A 94 1.26 11.98 -2.31
N SER A 95 2.54 11.60 -2.23
CA SER A 95 3.02 10.65 -1.23
C SER A 95 2.83 11.17 0.20
N ASP A 96 3.15 12.44 0.44
CA ASP A 96 2.94 13.10 1.73
C ASP A 96 1.46 13.19 2.08
N TYR A 97 0.61 13.55 1.11
CA TYR A 97 -0.84 13.59 1.31
C TYR A 97 -1.39 12.21 1.69
N LYS A 98 -0.99 11.15 0.99
CA LYS A 98 -1.37 9.77 1.32
C LYS A 98 -0.94 9.39 2.74
N ARG A 99 0.30 9.71 3.10
CA ARG A 99 0.83 9.41 4.44
C ARG A 99 0.03 10.12 5.53
N LEU A 100 -0.13 11.43 5.42
CA LEU A 100 -0.75 12.26 6.46
C LEU A 100 -2.26 12.02 6.60
N ASN A 101 -2.97 11.76 5.49
CA ASN A 101 -4.44 11.72 5.48
C ASN A 101 -5.02 10.30 5.54
N PHE A 102 -4.26 9.26 5.18
CA PHE A 102 -4.75 7.88 5.17
C PHE A 102 -3.92 6.96 6.06
N LEU A 103 -2.59 6.93 5.88
CA LEU A 103 -1.75 6.00 6.62
C LEU A 103 -1.67 6.36 8.11
N GLU A 104 -1.30 7.60 8.43
CA GLU A 104 -1.10 8.05 9.81
C GLU A 104 -2.37 7.90 10.66
N PRO A 105 -3.58 8.29 10.21
CA PRO A 105 -4.80 8.08 10.99
C PRO A 105 -5.05 6.60 11.33
N VAL A 106 -4.85 5.68 10.38
CA VAL A 106 -5.02 4.24 10.63
C VAL A 106 -3.95 3.72 11.58
N MET A 107 -2.72 4.21 11.45
CA MET A 107 -1.63 3.84 12.36
C MET A 107 -1.85 4.38 13.78
N GLU A 108 -2.36 5.61 13.94
CA GLU A 108 -2.71 6.18 15.24
C GLU A 108 -3.88 5.43 15.90
N ALA A 109 -4.89 5.06 15.12
CA ALA A 109 -5.96 4.19 15.60
C ALA A 109 -5.39 2.84 16.06
N ALA A 110 -4.55 2.19 15.25
CA ALA A 110 -3.93 0.92 15.60
C ALA A 110 -3.06 0.99 16.88
N LYS A 111 -2.44 2.15 17.17
CA LYS A 111 -1.69 2.37 18.42
C LYS A 111 -2.58 2.48 19.65
N SER A 112 -3.80 2.99 19.50
CA SER A 112 -4.74 3.23 20.61
C SER A 112 -5.71 2.07 20.84
N LEU A 113 -5.83 1.15 19.88
CA LEU A 113 -6.72 -0.02 19.99
C LEU A 113 -6.36 -0.90 21.20
N PRO A 114 -7.36 -1.33 21.99
CA PRO A 114 -7.17 -2.37 23.00
C PRO A 114 -6.63 -3.66 22.38
N LYS A 115 -5.85 -4.41 23.15
CA LYS A 115 -5.27 -5.69 22.73
C LYS A 115 -6.32 -6.65 22.12
N LEU A 116 -7.55 -6.65 22.67
CA LEU A 116 -8.63 -7.53 22.24
C LEU A 116 -9.29 -7.10 20.90
N GLU A 117 -9.05 -5.87 20.43
CA GLU A 117 -9.63 -5.35 19.18
C GLU A 117 -8.68 -5.46 17.98
N LEU A 118 -7.36 -5.53 18.21
CA LEU A 118 -6.37 -5.80 17.16
C LEU A 118 -6.68 -7.07 16.31
N PRO A 119 -7.18 -8.17 16.89
CA PRO A 119 -7.66 -9.35 16.13
C PRO A 119 -8.76 -9.03 15.14
N SER A 120 -9.74 -8.22 15.56
CA SER A 120 -10.88 -7.84 14.75
C SER A 120 -10.44 -6.99 13.56
N LEU A 121 -9.47 -6.09 13.77
CA LEU A 121 -8.85 -5.33 12.69
C LEU A 121 -8.12 -6.26 11.69
N ALA A 122 -7.34 -7.22 12.18
CA ALA A 122 -6.63 -8.18 11.33
C ALA A 122 -7.61 -9.07 10.53
N ASP A 123 -8.68 -9.56 11.17
CA ASP A 123 -9.76 -10.31 10.52
C ASP A 123 -10.43 -9.50 9.42
N ALA A 124 -10.77 -8.23 9.69
CA ALA A 124 -11.40 -7.34 8.72
C ALA A 124 -10.54 -7.17 7.46
N PHE A 125 -9.22 -7.02 7.61
CA PHE A 125 -8.30 -6.92 6.48
C PHE A 125 -8.27 -8.19 5.61
N VAL A 126 -8.21 -9.37 6.23
CA VAL A 126 -8.21 -10.65 5.48
C VAL A 126 -9.56 -10.86 4.78
N ARG A 127 -10.66 -10.49 5.43
CA ARG A 127 -12.02 -10.53 4.83
C ARG A 127 -12.16 -9.58 3.66
N LEU A 128 -11.65 -8.35 3.77
CA LEU A 128 -11.70 -7.35 2.70
C LEU A 128 -10.95 -7.85 1.45
N THR A 129 -9.79 -8.48 1.65
CA THR A 129 -9.05 -9.15 0.57
C THR A 129 -9.83 -10.29 -0.06
N SER A 130 -10.41 -11.17 0.76
CA SER A 130 -11.20 -12.32 0.30
C SER A 130 -12.44 -11.86 -0.47
N LEU A 131 -13.10 -10.79 -0.02
CA LEU A 131 -14.26 -10.21 -0.67
C LEU A 131 -13.93 -9.66 -2.06
N ARG A 132 -12.88 -8.83 -2.22
CA ARG A 132 -12.48 -8.31 -3.53
C ARG A 132 -12.17 -9.45 -4.51
N ARG A 133 -11.50 -10.50 -4.03
CA ARG A 133 -11.15 -11.67 -4.84
C ARG A 133 -12.36 -12.53 -5.22
N ARG A 134 -13.40 -12.61 -4.39
CA ARG A 134 -14.66 -13.25 -4.81
C ARG A 134 -15.40 -12.48 -5.89
N MET A 135 -15.24 -11.15 -5.92
CA MET A 135 -15.90 -10.27 -6.89
C MET A 135 -15.11 -10.12 -8.20
N SER A 136 -13.79 -10.24 -8.15
CA SER A 136 -12.92 -10.26 -9.33
C SER A 136 -12.81 -11.72 -9.77
N THR A 137 -12.95 -12.05 -11.06
CA THR A 137 -12.91 -13.43 -11.60
C THR A 137 -11.56 -14.16 -11.47
N ASP A 138 -10.70 -13.74 -10.55
CA ASP A 138 -9.39 -14.33 -10.25
C ASP A 138 -9.51 -15.46 -9.22
N ILE A 139 -8.97 -16.63 -9.58
CA ILE A 139 -9.04 -17.91 -8.88
C ILE A 139 -8.28 -17.92 -7.53
N GLU A 140 -8.80 -18.74 -6.60
CA GLU A 140 -8.27 -19.17 -5.29
C GLU A 140 -8.09 -18.08 -4.22
N THR A 141 -9.16 -17.86 -3.47
CA THR A 141 -9.10 -17.25 -2.13
C THR A 141 -8.54 -18.25 -1.12
N VAL A 142 -7.82 -17.76 -0.11
CA VAL A 142 -7.64 -18.51 1.13
C VAL A 142 -9.02 -18.89 1.64
N GLY A 143 -9.32 -20.19 1.65
CA GLY A 143 -10.64 -20.72 1.97
C GLY A 143 -11.12 -20.20 3.33
N GLU A 144 -12.38 -19.80 3.38
CA GLU A 144 -13.05 -19.58 4.67
C GLU A 144 -12.95 -20.86 5.51
N PRO A 145 -12.86 -20.77 6.84
CA PRO A 145 -12.77 -19.64 7.77
C PRO A 145 -11.35 -19.15 8.12
N ILE A 146 -11.30 -17.93 8.65
CA ILE A 146 -10.10 -17.23 9.11
C ILE A 146 -9.88 -17.50 10.60
N ASP A 147 -8.73 -18.05 10.95
CA ASP A 147 -8.28 -18.19 12.34
C ASP A 147 -7.41 -16.99 12.73
N VAL A 148 -7.63 -16.46 13.93
CA VAL A 148 -6.95 -15.27 14.45
C VAL A 148 -6.44 -15.53 15.85
N ALA A 149 -5.18 -15.20 16.10
CA ALA A 149 -4.55 -15.32 17.39
C ALA A 149 -3.80 -14.04 17.77
N VAL A 150 -3.62 -13.84 19.08
CA VAL A 150 -2.81 -12.76 19.65
C VAL A 150 -1.68 -13.36 20.46
N VAL A 151 -0.51 -12.77 20.33
CA VAL A 151 0.63 -13.04 21.21
C VAL A 151 0.92 -11.79 22.02
N SER A 152 0.87 -11.87 23.35
CA SER A 152 1.38 -10.80 24.21
C SER A 152 2.29 -11.31 25.32
N LYS A 153 3.01 -10.39 25.96
CA LYS A 153 3.93 -10.71 27.07
C LYS A 153 3.20 -11.33 28.27
N ILE A 154 1.98 -10.90 28.56
CA ILE A 154 1.22 -11.34 29.74
C ILE A 154 0.50 -12.66 29.44
N ASP A 155 -0.38 -12.66 28.43
CA ASP A 155 -1.28 -13.79 28.18
C ASP A 155 -0.67 -14.83 27.24
N ARG A 156 0.57 -14.62 26.78
CA ARG A 156 1.23 -15.47 25.78
C ARG A 156 0.36 -15.58 24.52
N PHE A 157 0.33 -16.75 23.89
CA PHE A 157 -0.44 -17.02 22.68
C PHE A 157 -1.89 -17.35 23.03
N VAL A 158 -2.84 -16.66 22.41
CA VAL A 158 -4.29 -16.84 22.63
C VAL A 158 -5.00 -16.88 21.28
N TRP A 159 -5.84 -17.90 21.06
CA TRP A 159 -6.78 -17.92 19.94
C TRP A 159 -7.94 -16.98 20.24
N VAL A 160 -8.19 -16.02 19.36
CA VAL A 160 -9.33 -15.10 19.44
C VAL A 160 -10.48 -15.58 18.57
N ARG A 161 -10.14 -16.24 17.46
CA ARG A 161 -11.08 -17.00 16.64
C ARG A 161 -10.36 -18.20 16.08
N LYS A 162 -10.96 -19.37 16.24
CA LYS A 162 -10.47 -20.60 15.62
C LYS A 162 -11.64 -21.50 15.28
N ARG A 163 -11.69 -22.03 14.06
CA ARG A 163 -12.68 -23.05 13.71
C ARG A 163 -12.58 -24.26 14.65
N GLY A 164 -13.71 -24.65 15.26
CA GLY A 164 -13.81 -25.81 16.15
C GLY A 164 -13.40 -25.58 17.61
N TYR A 165 -13.33 -24.32 18.08
CA TYR A 165 -13.09 -24.00 19.49
C TYR A 165 -14.37 -23.64 20.26
N ASP A 166 -15.51 -23.41 19.58
CA ASP A 166 -16.83 -23.17 20.21
C ASP A 166 -17.48 -24.44 20.80
N ASP A 167 -16.79 -25.59 20.79
CA ASP A 167 -17.28 -26.84 21.40
C ASP A 167 -16.75 -27.08 22.83
N PHE A 168 -15.85 -26.25 23.38
CA PHE A 168 -15.40 -26.39 24.77
C PHE A 168 -15.07 -25.05 25.46
N ASN A 169 -16.04 -24.60 26.27
CA ASN A 169 -16.06 -23.51 27.27
C ASN A 169 -16.29 -22.06 26.81
#